data_AF-A0A434CZ07-F1
#
_entry.id   AF-A0A434CZ07-F1
#
_cell.length_a   1.000
_cell.length_b   1.000
_cell.length_c   1.000
_cell.angle_alpha   90.00
_cell.angle_beta   90.00
_cell.angle_gamma   90.00
#
_symmetry.space_group_name_H-M   'P 1'
#
loop_
_entity.id
_entity.type
_entity.pdbx_description
1 polymer ?
#
loop_
_entity_poly.entity_id
_entity_poly.type
_entity_poly.pdbx_seq_one_letter_code
_entity_poly.pdbx_strand_id
1 'polypeptide(L)' 'TYPGKEIGENLVRKGDEGYVRDIGTFLQQFFIYAVEWIDRGTVVGMRARELISLDKVEVPCGAEGISNGGTAG' A
#
# COMPACT_ATOMS: atom_id res chain seq x y z
N THR A 1 6.63 16.51 8.77
CA THR A 1 5.88 16.34 10.03
C THR A 1 4.42 16.17 9.70
N TYR A 2 3.79 15.10 10.14
CA TYR A 2 2.36 14.86 9.92
C TYR A 2 1.60 15.39 11.13
N PRO A 3 0.60 16.28 10.97
CA PRO A 3 -0.12 16.84 12.11
C PRO A 3 -0.85 15.72 12.86
N GLY A 4 -0.58 15.60 14.17
CA GLY A 4 -1.23 14.63 15.06
C GLY A 4 -0.59 13.23 15.12
N LYS A 5 0.61 13.04 14.55
CA LYS A 5 1.36 11.78 14.61
C LYS A 5 2.78 12.01 15.11
N GLU A 6 3.29 11.13 15.96
CA GLU A 6 4.65 11.26 16.49
C GLU A 6 5.69 11.01 15.39
N ILE A 7 6.86 11.65 15.50
CA ILE A 7 7.95 11.48 14.54
C ILE A 7 8.43 10.02 14.62
N GLY A 8 8.41 9.32 13.48
CA GLY A 8 8.78 7.90 13.40
C GLY A 8 7.62 6.93 13.56
N GLU A 9 6.40 7.43 13.80
CA GLU A 9 5.20 6.59 13.82
C GLU A 9 4.91 6.05 12.41
N ASN A 10 4.71 4.74 12.31
CA ASN A 10 4.44 4.11 11.02
C ASN A 10 3.01 4.44 10.56
N LEU A 11 2.90 5.34 9.59
CA LEU A 11 1.61 5.77 9.00
C LEU A 11 0.97 4.67 8.14
N VAL A 12 1.78 3.81 7.51
CA VAL A 12 1.35 2.85 6.47
C VAL A 12 2.17 1.57 6.57
N ARG A 13 1.53 0.42 6.76
CA ARG A 13 2.22 -0.87 6.78
C ARG A 13 2.35 -1.42 5.36
N LYS A 14 3.39 -2.24 5.13
CA LYS A 14 3.51 -3.01 3.88
C LYS A 14 2.31 -3.93 3.75
N GLY A 15 1.58 -3.83 2.65
CA GLY A 15 0.34 -4.57 2.41
C GLY A 15 -0.94 -3.75 2.63
N ASP A 16 -0.85 -2.52 3.14
CA ASP A 16 -2.01 -1.62 3.18
C ASP A 16 -2.27 -1.07 1.76
N GLU A 17 -3.50 -1.25 1.29
CA GLU A 17 -3.95 -0.77 -0.03
C GLU A 17 -4.49 0.65 0.09
N GLY A 18 -4.00 1.54 -0.76
CA GLY A 18 -4.41 2.94 -0.82
C GLY A 18 -4.57 3.38 -2.27
N TYR A 19 -5.26 4.49 -2.48
CA TYR A 19 -5.53 5.03 -3.82
C TYR A 19 -4.78 6.35 -4.02
N VAL A 20 -4.28 6.56 -5.23
CA VAL A 20 -3.64 7.84 -5.60
C VAL A 20 -4.73 8.88 -5.77
N ARG A 21 -4.78 9.88 -4.90
CA ARG A 21 -5.74 10.98 -4.99
C ARG A 21 -5.23 12.13 -5.85
N ASP A 22 -3.94 12.42 -5.78
CA ASP A 22 -3.34 13.56 -6.48
C ASP A 22 -1.88 13.29 -6.88
N ILE A 23 -1.42 13.98 -7.93
CA ILE A 23 -0.05 13.89 -8.44
C ILE A 23 0.56 15.29 -8.47
N GLY A 24 1.37 15.57 -7.46
CA GLY A 24 2.12 16.81 -7.36
C GLY A 24 3.49 16.73 -8.04
N THR A 25 4.04 17.89 -8.36
CA THR A 25 5.44 18.03 -8.78
C THR A 25 6.20 18.90 -7.78
N PHE A 26 7.30 18.40 -7.22
CA PHE A 26 8.20 19.16 -6.36
C PHE A 26 9.44 19.58 -7.15
N LEU A 27 9.80 20.87 -7.06
CA LEU A 27 10.92 21.49 -7.79
C LEU A 27 10.91 21.19 -9.31
N GLN A 28 9.73 20.93 -9.89
CA GLN A 28 9.50 20.48 -11.28
C GLN A 28 10.28 19.22 -11.71
N GLN A 29 11.05 18.60 -10.82
CA GLN A 29 11.91 17.46 -11.11
C GLN A 29 11.41 16.17 -10.46
N PHE A 30 10.60 16.27 -9.42
CA PHE A 30 10.13 15.11 -8.67
C PHE A 30 8.61 15.01 -8.73
N PHE A 31 8.11 13.89 -9.26
CA PHE A 31 6.71 13.53 -9.11
C PHE A 31 6.48 12.97 -7.71
N ILE A 32 5.49 13.54 -7.01
CA ILE A 32 5.05 13.14 -5.68
C ILE A 32 3.60 12.68 -5.79
N TYR A 33 3.38 11.41 -5.50
CA TYR A 33 2.07 10.78 -5.53
C TYR A 33 1.45 10.87 -4.14
N ALA A 34 0.31 11.54 -4.02
CA ALA A 34 -0.46 11.57 -2.78
C ALA A 34 -1.36 10.34 -2.72
N VAL A 35 -0.98 9.37 -1.89
CA VAL A 35 -1.77 8.16 -1.65
C VAL A 35 -2.61 8.36 -0.40
N GLU A 36 -3.92 8.16 -0.53
CA GLU A 36 -4.87 8.25 0.56
C GLU A 36 -5.37 6.87 0.98
N TRP A 37 -5.50 6.68 2.30
CA TRP A 37 -6.19 5.56 2.93
C TRP A 37 -7.52 6.03 3.51
N ILE A 38 -8.63 5.70 2.83
CA ILE A 38 -9.99 6.15 3.21
C ILE A 38 -10.34 5.72 4.64
N ASP A 39 -9.98 4.48 4.99
CA ASP A 39 -10.30 3.88 6.30
C ASP A 39 -9.74 4.71 7.47
N ARG A 40 -8.58 5.35 7.27
CA ARG A 40 -7.87 6.11 8.31
C ARG A 40 -7.85 7.62 8.08
N GLY A 41 -8.36 8.09 6.94
CA GLY A 41 -8.24 9.49 6.51
C GLY A 41 -6.79 9.99 6.45
N THR A 42 -5.84 9.09 6.17
CA THR A 42 -4.40 9.42 6.16
C THR A 42 -3.90 9.57 4.73
N VAL A 43 -3.14 10.64 4.46
CA VAL A 43 -2.54 10.89 3.14
C VAL A 43 -1.02 10.91 3.24
N VAL A 44 -0.33 10.12 2.41
CA VAL A 44 1.13 10.03 2.37
C VAL A 44 1.64 10.33 0.97
N GLY A 45 2.63 11.22 0.89
CA GLY A 45 3.36 11.50 -0.34
C GLY A 45 4.44 10.45 -0.58
N MET A 46 4.38 9.77 -1.72
CA MET A 46 5.32 8.71 -2.11
C MET A 46 5.96 9.01 -3.47
N ARG A 47 7.20 8.54 -3.70
CA ARG A 47 7.82 8.61 -5.03
C ARG A 47 7.35 7.43 -5.88
N ALA A 48 7.39 7.58 -7.21
CA ALA A 48 7.02 6.51 -8.15
C ALA A 48 7.70 5.16 -7.84
N ARG A 49 9.01 5.21 -7.52
CA ARG A 49 9.82 4.02 -7.20
C ARG A 49 9.44 3.32 -5.89
N GLU A 50 8.67 3.99 -5.05
CA GLU A 50 8.21 3.48 -3.75
C GLU A 50 6.80 2.89 -3.84
N LEU A 51 6.15 3.02 -5.01
CA LEU A 51 4.80 2.53 -5.28
C LEU A 51 4.84 1.29 -6.17
N ILE A 52 3.93 0.36 -5.90
CA ILE A 52 3.64 -0.80 -6.74
C ILE A 52 2.15 -0.72 -7.08
N SER A 53 1.83 -0.76 -8.37
CA SER A 53 0.43 -0.83 -8.82
C SER A 53 -0.12 -2.22 -8.49
N LEU A 54 -1.34 -2.28 -7.93
CA LEU A 54 -2.02 -3.54 -7.64
C LEU A 54 -2.31 -4.34 -8.91
N ASP A 55 -2.52 -3.70 -10.06
CA ASP A 55 -2.67 -4.37 -11.35
C ASP A 55 -1.40 -5.14 -11.75
N LYS A 56 -0.26 -4.78 -11.16
CA LYS A 56 1.04 -5.42 -11.35
C LYS A 56 1.47 -6.28 -10.17
N VAL A 57 0.62 -6.44 -9.15
CA VAL A 57 0.82 -7.49 -8.15
C VAL A 57 0.62 -8.81 -8.88
N GLU A 58 1.74 -9.44 -9.24
CA GLU A 58 1.71 -10.88 -9.47
C GLU A 58 1.26 -11.48 -8.15
N VAL A 59 0.00 -11.87 -8.09
CA VAL A 59 -0.55 -12.59 -6.94
C VAL A 59 0.37 -13.79 -6.73
N PRO A 60 1.15 -13.89 -5.63
CA PRO A 60 1.78 -15.15 -5.33
C PRO A 60 0.62 -16.08 -4.99
N CYS A 61 0.33 -17.01 -5.91
CA CYS A 61 -0.56 -18.12 -5.67
C CYS A 61 -0.12 -18.80 -4.36
N GLY A 62 -0.89 -18.58 -3.30
CA GLY A 62 -0.48 -18.88 -1.93
C GLY A 62 -1.68 -19.05 -1.02
N ALA A 63 -2.66 -19.82 -1.49
CA ALA A 63 -3.71 -20.38 -0.64
C ALA A 63 -4.18 -21.71 -1.24
N GLU A 64 -3.28 -22.70 -1.33
CA GLU A 64 -3.72 -24.09 -1.37
C GLU A 64 -4.34 -24.41 -0.01
N GLY A 65 -5.67 -24.46 0.02
CA GLY A 65 -6.42 -25.02 1.13
C GLY A 65 -6.00 -26.46 1.34
N ILE A 66 -5.47 -26.76 2.51
CA ILE A 66 -5.10 -28.10 2.93
C ILE A 66 -6.40 -28.91 3.10
N SER A 67 -6.84 -29.60 2.06
CA SER A 67 -7.97 -30.55 2.16
C SER A 67 -7.47 -31.84 2.79
N ASN A 68 -7.42 -31.89 4.11
CA ASN A 68 -7.24 -33.15 4.85
C ASN A 68 -8.55 -33.94 4.83
N GLY A 69 -8.79 -34.69 3.75
CA GLY A 69 -9.86 -35.66 3.64
C GLY A 69 -9.30 -37.08 3.67
N GLY A 70 -8.98 -37.60 4.86
CA GLY A 70 -8.71 -39.01 5.04
C GLY A 70 -9.95 -39.83 4.68
N THR A 71 -9.83 -40.68 3.67
CA THR A 71 -10.83 -41.74 3.41
C THR A 71 -10.17 -43.07 3.78
N ALA A 72 -10.63 -43.64 4.89
CA ALA A 72 -10.45 -45.04 5.20
C ALA A 72 -11.44 -45.86 4.35
N GLY A 73 -10.94 -46.91 3.70
CA GLY A 73 -11.72 -47.88 2.94
C GLY A 73 -10.83 -49.03 2.50
#